data_AF-A0A2S8F4L2-F1
#
_entry.id   AF-A0A2S8F4L2-F1
#
_cell.length_a   1.000
_cell.length_b   1.000
_cell.length_c   1.000
_cell.angle_alpha   90.00
_cell.angle_beta   90.00
_cell.angle_gamma   90.00
#
_symmetry.space_group_name_H-M   'P 1'
#
loop_
_entity.id
_entity.type
_entity.pdbx_description
1 polymer ?
#
loop_
_entity_poly.entity_id
_entity_poly.type
_entity_poly.pdbx_seq_one_letter_code
_entity_poly.pdbx_strand_id
1 'polypeptide(L)'
;MTETPDNPYASPQTTDAVIDATPPGRVSAYEWYRAPTSSGLFYGALIGAVLIIIMYLRVVLMETDNPAMLLTVVLIGAMVGVVIGSLLGGLSGAAIGMIAVAVRRMKWRAGVHLLSCLFFSPLLFAGPLSALGNASGSIFDVRFQFFLLITAAGGIGHGFLLFGRLCSVAKTDEQESRSSSEDRID
;
A
#
# COMPACT_ATOMS: atom_id res chain seq x y z
N MET A 1 -64.11 -11.73 -25.48
CA MET A 1 -62.68 -11.50 -25.75
C MET A 1 -62.29 -10.27 -24.96
N THR A 2 -61.60 -10.46 -23.84
CA THR A 2 -61.13 -9.39 -22.96
C THR A 2 -59.68 -9.11 -23.32
N GLU A 3 -59.42 -8.00 -24.01
CA GLU A 3 -58.07 -7.50 -24.23
C GLU A 3 -57.53 -6.96 -22.89
N THR A 4 -56.45 -7.57 -22.41
CA THR A 4 -55.63 -7.00 -21.34
C THR A 4 -54.95 -5.72 -21.84
N PRO A 5 -54.96 -4.60 -21.10
CA PRO A 5 -54.22 -3.41 -21.49
C PRO A 5 -52.72 -3.69 -21.42
N ASP A 6 -52.01 -3.43 -22.52
CA ASP A 6 -50.55 -3.42 -22.56
C ASP A 6 -50.02 -2.49 -21.47
N ASN A 7 -49.27 -3.06 -20.52
CA ASN A 7 -48.59 -2.30 -19.48
C ASN A 7 -47.32 -1.67 -20.08
N PRO A 8 -47.25 -0.34 -20.28
CA PRO A 8 -46.11 0.32 -20.90
C PRO A 8 -44.87 0.34 -19.98
N TYR A 9 -44.98 -0.13 -18.74
CA TYR A 9 -43.89 -0.15 -17.76
C TYR A 9 -43.20 -1.53 -17.61
N ALA A 10 -43.53 -2.51 -18.46
CA ALA A 10 -42.96 -3.86 -18.38
C ALA A 10 -41.58 -4.04 -19.05
N SER A 11 -40.94 -2.95 -19.48
CA SER A 11 -39.55 -2.99 -19.95
C SER A 11 -38.63 -2.79 -18.74
N PRO A 12 -37.72 -3.74 -18.40
CA PRO A 12 -36.67 -3.42 -17.46
C PRO A 12 -35.84 -2.30 -18.10
N GLN A 13 -35.94 -1.09 -17.54
CA GLN A 13 -34.91 -0.08 -17.73
C GLN A 13 -33.66 -0.65 -17.05
N THR A 14 -32.97 -1.54 -17.76
CA THR A 14 -31.54 -1.72 -17.61
C THR A 14 -30.95 -0.36 -17.95
N THR A 15 -30.95 0.51 -16.95
CA THR A 15 -29.91 1.49 -16.77
C THR A 15 -28.65 0.69 -16.50
N ASP A 16 -28.14 0.02 -17.54
CA ASP A 16 -26.72 0.04 -17.78
C ASP A 16 -26.41 1.53 -17.86
N ALA A 17 -26.17 2.11 -16.68
CA ALA A 17 -25.64 3.43 -16.55
C ALA A 17 -24.45 3.40 -17.47
N VAL A 18 -24.62 4.04 -18.64
CA VAL A 18 -23.57 4.43 -19.56
C VAL A 18 -22.41 4.72 -18.65
N ILE A 19 -21.33 3.94 -18.81
CA ILE A 19 -20.08 4.14 -18.10
C ILE A 19 -19.75 5.59 -18.41
N ASP A 20 -20.20 6.46 -17.53
CA ASP A 20 -20.16 7.89 -17.71
C ASP A 20 -18.67 8.11 -17.71
N ALA A 21 -18.15 8.37 -18.91
CA ALA A 21 -16.74 8.39 -19.21
C ALA A 21 -16.20 9.48 -18.28
N THR A 22 -15.72 9.02 -17.13
CA THR A 22 -15.44 9.88 -16.00
C THR A 22 -14.49 10.91 -16.56
N PRO A 23 -14.78 12.21 -16.41
CA PRO A 23 -14.01 13.26 -17.08
C PRO A 23 -12.54 12.97 -16.86
N PRO A 24 -11.68 13.15 -17.88
CA PRO A 24 -10.29 12.77 -17.79
C PRO A 24 -9.73 13.31 -16.48
N GLY A 25 -9.39 12.41 -15.55
CA GLY A 25 -8.76 12.79 -14.29
C GLY A 25 -7.61 13.71 -14.64
N ARG A 26 -7.67 14.93 -14.12
CA ARG A 26 -6.72 15.99 -14.47
C ARG A 26 -5.36 15.73 -13.82
N VAL A 27 -5.35 14.96 -12.73
CA VAL A 27 -4.14 14.40 -12.15
C VAL A 27 -3.51 13.39 -13.10
N SER A 28 -2.25 13.66 -13.45
CA SER A 28 -1.51 12.83 -14.40
C SER A 28 -1.37 11.38 -13.90
N ALA A 29 -1.35 10.41 -14.83
CA ALA A 29 -1.07 9.01 -14.47
C ALA A 29 0.29 8.87 -13.77
N TYR A 30 1.24 9.75 -14.08
CA TYR A 30 2.53 9.78 -13.42
C TYR A 30 2.42 10.11 -11.92
N GLU A 31 1.52 11.00 -11.50
CA GLU A 31 1.32 11.32 -10.08
C GLU A 31 0.72 10.15 -9.29
N TRP A 32 -0.24 9.44 -9.88
CA TRP A 32 -0.81 8.22 -9.32
C TRP A 32 0.24 7.11 -9.10
N TYR A 33 1.26 7.06 -9.93
CA TYR A 33 2.40 6.15 -9.77
C TYR A 33 3.47 6.67 -8.80
N ARG A 34 3.86 7.94 -8.95
CA ARG A 34 4.96 8.57 -8.20
C ARG A 34 4.63 8.71 -6.72
N ALA A 35 3.39 9.07 -6.38
CA ALA A 35 2.98 9.30 -4.99
C ALA A 35 3.19 8.07 -4.09
N PRO A 36 2.64 6.87 -4.42
CA PRO A 36 2.89 5.66 -3.62
C PRO A 36 4.34 5.19 -3.72
N THR A 37 5.02 5.34 -4.86
CA THR A 37 6.43 4.92 -5.01
C THR A 37 7.38 5.71 -4.11
N SER A 38 7.32 7.05 -4.17
CA SER A 38 8.15 7.93 -3.34
C SER A 38 7.82 7.82 -1.85
N SER A 39 6.52 7.72 -1.52
CA SER A 39 6.08 7.50 -0.15
C SER A 39 6.52 6.12 0.35
N GLY A 40 6.50 5.11 -0.51
CA GLY A 40 6.94 3.75 -0.20
C GLY A 40 8.43 3.68 0.11
N LEU A 41 9.27 4.38 -0.66
CA LEU A 41 10.71 4.50 -0.35
C LEU A 41 10.92 5.10 1.05
N PHE A 42 10.22 6.20 1.37
CA PHE A 42 10.39 6.91 2.64
C PHE A 42 9.82 6.13 3.84
N TYR A 43 8.57 5.69 3.77
CA TYR A 43 7.94 4.93 4.86
C TYR A 43 8.56 3.55 5.01
N GLY A 44 8.98 2.93 3.91
CA GLY A 44 9.73 1.70 3.92
C GLY A 44 11.07 1.84 4.66
N ALA A 45 11.81 2.91 4.40
CA ALA A 45 13.05 3.21 5.12
C ALA A 45 12.82 3.33 6.64
N LEU A 46 11.80 4.07 7.06
CA LEU A 46 11.46 4.25 8.47
C LEU A 46 11.06 2.92 9.14
N ILE A 47 10.18 2.16 8.50
CA ILE A 47 9.70 0.88 9.05
C ILE A 47 10.84 -0.14 9.09
N GLY A 48 11.64 -0.23 8.03
CA GLY A 48 12.81 -1.12 7.98
C GLY A 48 13.84 -0.77 9.05
N ALA A 49 14.12 0.51 9.28
CA ALA A 49 15.01 0.95 10.36
C ALA A 49 14.49 0.47 11.73
N VAL A 50 13.22 0.71 12.02
CA VAL A 50 12.60 0.30 13.29
C VAL A 50 12.61 -1.22 13.46
N LEU A 51 12.20 -1.98 12.44
CA LEU A 51 12.15 -3.44 12.49
C LEU A 51 13.53 -4.07 12.73
N ILE A 52 14.55 -3.59 12.03
CA ILE A 52 15.91 -4.10 12.17
C ILE A 52 16.52 -3.68 13.51
N ILE A 53 16.26 -2.47 14.01
CA ILE A 53 16.68 -2.07 15.36
C ILE A 53 16.05 -2.98 16.41
N ILE A 54 14.75 -3.26 16.33
CA ILE A 54 14.07 -4.18 17.26
C ILE A 54 14.71 -5.57 17.20
N MET A 55 15.04 -6.06 15.99
CA MET A 55 15.72 -7.34 15.81
C MET A 55 17.10 -7.36 16.46
N TYR A 56 17.93 -6.34 16.21
CA TYR A 56 19.28 -6.26 16.75
C TYR A 56 19.31 -6.01 18.25
N LEU A 57 18.42 -5.18 18.79
CA LEU A 57 18.30 -5.00 20.24
C LEU A 57 18.01 -6.33 20.93
N ARG A 58 17.15 -7.16 20.34
CA ARG A 58 16.90 -8.50 20.87
C ARG A 58 18.16 -9.36 20.86
N VAL A 59 18.91 -9.38 19.75
CA VAL A 59 20.16 -10.16 19.63
C VAL A 59 21.19 -9.67 20.65
N VAL A 60 21.43 -8.36 20.71
CA VAL A 60 22.44 -7.75 21.59
C VAL A 60 22.09 -7.94 23.08
N LEU A 61 20.83 -7.72 23.46
CA LEU A 61 20.38 -7.87 24.85
C LEU A 61 20.37 -9.33 25.33
N MET A 62 20.31 -10.30 24.41
CA MET A 62 20.24 -11.72 24.75
C MET A 62 21.59 -12.44 24.60
N GLU A 63 22.50 -11.94 23.76
CA GLU A 63 23.70 -12.69 23.35
C GLU A 63 25.03 -11.97 23.63
N THR A 64 25.03 -10.69 23.99
CA THR A 64 26.28 -9.94 24.24
C THR A 64 26.33 -9.25 25.60
N ASP A 65 27.31 -9.63 26.42
CA ASP A 65 27.65 -8.96 27.68
C ASP A 65 28.44 -7.64 27.48
N ASN A 66 28.58 -7.17 26.24
CA ASN A 66 29.38 -5.99 25.93
C ASN A 66 28.49 -4.77 25.56
N PRO A 67 28.18 -3.89 26.52
CA PRO A 67 27.33 -2.72 26.29
C PRO A 67 27.94 -1.71 25.32
N ALA A 68 29.26 -1.71 25.13
CA ALA A 68 29.92 -0.80 24.19
C ALA A 68 29.63 -1.15 22.72
N MET A 69 29.26 -2.40 22.42
CA MET A 69 28.83 -2.80 21.06
C MET A 69 27.40 -2.39 20.75
N LEU A 70 26.59 -2.06 21.75
CA LEU A 70 25.16 -1.79 21.58
C LEU A 70 24.92 -0.58 20.68
N LEU A 71 25.68 0.51 20.86
CA LEU A 71 25.55 1.70 20.02
C LEU A 71 25.92 1.41 18.56
N THR A 72 27.04 0.73 18.33
CA THR A 72 27.54 0.41 16.98
C THR A 72 26.58 -0.52 16.24
N VAL A 73 26.08 -1.55 16.91
CA VAL A 73 25.13 -2.51 16.33
C VAL A 73 23.79 -1.85 16.02
N VAL A 74 23.29 -0.97 16.90
CA VAL A 74 22.05 -0.21 16.63
C VAL A 74 22.22 0.72 15.42
N LEU A 75 23.35 1.42 15.29
CA LEU A 75 23.59 2.31 14.15
C LEU A 75 23.74 1.54 12.83
N ILE A 76 24.51 0.46 12.81
CA ILE A 76 24.66 -0.39 11.62
C ILE A 76 23.31 -1.02 11.26
N GLY A 77 22.59 -1.56 12.26
CA GLY A 77 21.26 -2.12 12.08
C GLY A 77 20.28 -1.10 11.51
N ALA A 78 20.28 0.13 12.03
CA ALA A 78 19.44 1.21 11.50
C ALA A 78 19.77 1.51 10.03
N MET A 79 21.05 1.63 9.66
CA MET A 79 21.45 1.88 8.27
C MET A 79 21.04 0.74 7.33
N VAL A 80 21.28 -0.51 7.73
CA VAL A 80 20.85 -1.69 6.96
C VAL A 80 19.33 -1.73 6.82
N GLY A 81 18.62 -1.44 7.91
CA GLY A 81 17.16 -1.35 7.92
C GLY A 81 16.61 -0.25 7.03
N VAL A 82 17.25 0.92 6.97
CA VAL A 82 16.90 2.00 6.04
C VAL A 82 17.04 1.53 4.60
N VAL A 83 18.17 0.91 4.24
CA VAL A 83 18.43 0.47 2.86
C VAL A 83 17.45 -0.62 2.44
N ILE A 84 17.35 -1.71 3.21
CA ILE A 84 16.45 -2.83 2.90
C ILE A 84 14.98 -2.36 2.93
N GLY A 85 14.60 -1.61 3.95
CA GLY A 85 13.25 -1.07 4.10
C GLY A 85 12.87 -0.16 2.94
N SER A 86 13.78 0.72 2.49
CA SER A 86 13.53 1.58 1.34
C SER A 86 13.33 0.77 0.05
N LEU A 87 14.13 -0.26 -0.18
CA LEU A 87 14.01 -1.15 -1.35
C LEU A 87 12.65 -1.86 -1.35
N LEU A 88 12.28 -2.50 -0.24
CA LEU A 88 11.02 -3.23 -0.11
C LEU A 88 9.81 -2.29 -0.20
N GLY A 89 9.87 -1.14 0.47
CA GLY A 89 8.82 -0.12 0.43
C GLY A 89 8.68 0.52 -0.95
N GLY A 90 9.78 0.78 -1.64
CA GLY A 90 9.80 1.28 -3.02
C GLY A 90 9.20 0.29 -4.01
N LEU A 91 9.56 -0.99 -3.92
CA LEU A 91 8.96 -2.05 -4.73
C LEU A 91 7.45 -2.18 -4.47
N SER A 92 7.03 -2.11 -3.21
CA SER A 92 5.63 -2.12 -2.82
C SER A 92 4.87 -0.92 -3.38
N GLY A 93 5.43 0.29 -3.19
CA GLY A 93 4.88 1.53 -3.69
C GLY A 93 4.77 1.56 -5.23
N ALA A 94 5.76 1.01 -5.93
CA ALA A 94 5.74 0.90 -7.39
C ALA A 94 4.65 -0.08 -7.88
N ALA A 95 4.52 -1.26 -7.27
CA ALA A 95 3.47 -2.21 -7.59
C ALA A 95 2.07 -1.63 -7.34
N ILE A 96 1.88 -1.00 -6.18
CA ILE A 96 0.64 -0.32 -5.82
C ILE A 96 0.37 0.86 -6.77
N GLY A 97 1.40 1.63 -7.13
CA GLY A 97 1.28 2.74 -8.09
C GLY A 97 0.83 2.29 -9.47
N MET A 98 1.34 1.16 -9.97
CA MET A 98 0.89 0.58 -11.23
C MET A 98 -0.59 0.18 -11.17
N ILE A 99 -1.02 -0.43 -10.07
CA ILE A 99 -2.43 -0.77 -9.84
C ILE A 99 -3.28 0.50 -9.77
N ALA A 100 -2.84 1.50 -9.01
CA ALA A 100 -3.54 2.76 -8.85
C ALA A 100 -3.73 3.47 -10.21
N VAL A 101 -2.70 3.48 -11.05
CA VAL A 101 -2.81 3.98 -12.43
C VAL A 101 -3.85 3.19 -13.22
N ALA A 102 -3.85 1.86 -13.15
CA ALA A 102 -4.78 1.01 -13.89
C ALA A 102 -6.24 1.24 -13.46
N VAL A 103 -6.51 1.41 -12.17
CA VAL A 103 -7.87 1.52 -11.63
C VAL A 103 -8.35 2.95 -11.36
N ARG A 104 -7.54 3.98 -11.68
CA ARG A 104 -7.83 5.40 -11.33
C ARG A 104 -9.20 5.92 -11.77
N ARG A 105 -9.75 5.38 -12.87
CA ARG A 105 -11.05 5.77 -13.46
C ARG A 105 -12.23 4.93 -12.98
N MET A 106 -12.00 3.97 -12.08
CA MET A 106 -13.04 3.05 -11.63
C MET A 106 -13.78 3.59 -10.40
N LYS A 107 -15.10 3.41 -10.32
CA LYS A 107 -15.92 3.80 -9.15
C LYS A 107 -15.49 3.11 -7.84
N TRP A 108 -14.91 1.92 -7.96
CA TRP A 108 -14.46 1.05 -6.87
C TRP A 108 -12.95 1.16 -6.58
N ARG A 109 -12.29 2.19 -7.15
CA ARG A 109 -10.83 2.43 -7.01
C ARG A 109 -10.34 2.42 -5.57
N ALA A 110 -11.10 3.02 -4.64
CA ALA A 110 -10.72 3.09 -3.23
C ALA A 110 -10.58 1.70 -2.60
N GLY A 111 -11.52 0.79 -2.90
CA GLY A 111 -11.45 -0.60 -2.43
C GLY A 111 -10.24 -1.33 -2.99
N VAL A 112 -9.95 -1.16 -4.28
CA VAL A 112 -8.77 -1.78 -4.93
C VAL A 112 -7.46 -1.21 -4.39
N HIS A 113 -7.38 0.11 -4.13
CA HIS A 113 -6.22 0.74 -3.51
C HIS A 113 -5.97 0.19 -2.10
N LEU A 114 -7.01 0.09 -1.28
CA LEU A 114 -6.89 -0.45 0.07
C LEU A 114 -6.43 -1.92 0.03
N LEU A 115 -7.08 -2.75 -0.79
CA LEU A 115 -6.77 -4.17 -0.89
C LEU A 115 -5.34 -4.40 -1.41
N SER A 116 -4.93 -3.67 -2.44
CA SER A 116 -3.55 -3.75 -2.95
C SER A 116 -2.53 -3.30 -1.91
N CYS A 117 -2.80 -2.23 -1.17
CA CYS A 117 -1.93 -1.79 -0.07
C CYS A 117 -1.78 -2.83 1.03
N LEU A 118 -2.90 -3.43 1.46
CA LEU A 118 -2.95 -4.46 2.51
C LEU A 118 -2.40 -5.82 2.08
N PHE A 119 -2.35 -6.10 0.77
CA PHE A 119 -1.79 -7.34 0.25
C PHE A 119 -0.30 -7.21 -0.06
N PHE A 120 0.09 -6.24 -0.89
CA PHE A 120 1.46 -6.12 -1.37
C PHE A 120 2.46 -5.68 -0.29
N SER A 121 2.06 -4.77 0.60
CA SER A 121 3.00 -4.27 1.64
C SER A 121 3.39 -5.38 2.63
N PRO A 122 2.45 -6.11 3.27
CA PRO A 122 2.84 -7.22 4.16
C PRO A 122 3.57 -8.33 3.41
N LEU A 123 3.16 -8.64 2.18
CA LEU A 123 3.80 -9.68 1.38
C LEU A 123 5.27 -9.33 1.07
N LEU A 124 5.59 -8.08 0.73
CA LEU A 124 6.98 -7.71 0.41
C LEU A 124 7.87 -7.58 1.64
N PHE A 125 7.31 -7.23 2.80
CA PHE A 125 8.06 -7.18 4.05
C PHE A 125 8.25 -8.57 4.66
N ALA A 126 7.18 -9.35 4.80
CA ALA A 126 7.19 -10.65 5.46
C ALA A 126 7.57 -11.79 4.51
N GLY A 127 7.30 -11.68 3.21
CA GLY A 127 7.51 -12.75 2.23
C GLY A 127 8.96 -13.22 2.11
N PRO A 128 9.95 -12.33 1.91
CA PRO A 128 11.36 -12.73 1.87
C PRO A 128 11.80 -13.43 3.15
N LEU A 129 11.30 -12.97 4.30
CA LEU A 129 11.54 -13.59 5.59
C LEU A 129 10.90 -14.97 5.68
N SER A 130 9.62 -15.12 5.35
CA SER A 130 8.93 -16.42 5.29
C SER A 130 9.68 -17.43 4.42
N ALA A 131 10.14 -17.00 3.23
CA ALA A 131 10.89 -17.85 2.33
C ALA A 131 12.22 -18.30 2.95
N LEU A 132 12.95 -17.38 3.58
CA LEU A 132 14.19 -17.69 4.29
C LEU A 132 13.94 -18.65 5.47
N GLY A 133 12.93 -18.40 6.29
CA GLY A 133 12.59 -19.25 7.43
C GLY A 133 12.14 -20.66 7.02
N ASN A 134 11.46 -20.78 5.88
CA ASN A 134 11.13 -22.08 5.32
C ASN A 134 12.39 -22.81 4.82
N ALA A 135 13.28 -22.11 4.12
CA ALA A 135 14.53 -22.68 3.61
C ALA A 135 15.50 -23.08 4.73
N SER A 136 15.54 -22.35 5.84
CA SER A 136 16.39 -22.63 7.00
C SER A 136 15.78 -23.64 7.98
N GLY A 137 14.54 -24.09 7.76
CA GLY A 137 13.79 -24.94 8.70
C GLY A 137 13.33 -24.23 9.97
N SER A 138 13.48 -22.90 10.05
CA SER A 138 13.14 -22.08 11.22
C SER A 138 11.67 -21.66 11.25
N ILE A 139 10.85 -22.00 10.24
CA ILE A 139 9.45 -21.57 10.14
C ILE A 139 8.56 -22.02 11.32
N PHE A 140 8.94 -23.11 11.97
CA PHE A 140 8.25 -23.64 13.16
C PHE A 140 8.81 -23.10 14.49
N ASP A 141 9.89 -22.32 14.45
CA ASP A 141 10.41 -21.66 15.65
C ASP A 141 9.47 -20.52 16.06
N VAL A 142 8.94 -20.58 17.29
CA VAL A 142 8.02 -19.58 17.85
C VAL A 142 8.61 -18.17 17.81
N ARG A 143 9.92 -18.05 18.01
CA ARG A 143 10.66 -16.77 17.96
C ARG A 143 10.66 -16.21 16.53
N PHE A 144 10.85 -17.09 15.55
CA PHE A 144 10.80 -16.72 14.15
C PHE A 144 9.39 -16.31 13.73
N GLN A 145 8.36 -17.04 14.17
CA GLN A 145 6.96 -16.70 13.91
C GLN A 145 6.56 -15.35 14.52
N PHE A 146 7.00 -15.07 15.75
CA PHE A 146 6.76 -13.76 16.38
C PHE A 146 7.43 -12.63 15.59
N PHE A 147 8.66 -12.84 15.11
CA PHE A 147 9.35 -11.87 14.27
C PHE A 147 8.65 -11.66 12.92
N LEU A 148 8.17 -12.74 12.32
CA LEU A 148 7.40 -12.70 11.10
C LEU A 148 6.08 -11.92 11.27
N LEU A 149 5.41 -12.10 12.42
CA LEU A 149 4.20 -11.38 12.78
C LEU A 149 4.45 -9.87 12.94
N ILE A 150 5.52 -9.48 13.64
CA ILE A 150 5.90 -8.06 13.78
C ILE A 150 6.20 -7.45 12.41
N THR A 151 6.91 -8.18 11.56
CA THR A 151 7.25 -7.72 10.21
C THR A 151 6.00 -7.58 9.34
N ALA A 152 5.08 -8.54 9.41
CA ALA A 152 3.79 -8.46 8.72
C ALA A 152 2.95 -7.28 9.22
N ALA A 153 2.91 -7.03 10.53
CA ALA A 153 2.24 -5.87 11.11
C ALA A 153 2.87 -4.55 10.65
N GLY A 154 4.21 -4.48 10.56
CA GLY A 154 4.93 -3.35 9.96
C GLY A 154 4.53 -3.13 8.50
N GLY A 155 4.43 -4.20 7.71
CA GLY A 155 3.92 -4.14 6.34
C GLY A 155 2.46 -3.70 6.24
N ILE A 156 1.60 -4.08 7.19
CA ILE A 156 0.20 -3.60 7.25
C ILE A 156 0.19 -2.09 7.52
N GLY A 157 0.99 -1.62 8.49
CA GLY A 157 1.16 -0.20 8.79
C GLY A 157 1.66 0.59 7.57
N HIS A 158 2.65 0.06 6.85
CA HIS A 158 3.11 0.61 5.57
C HIS A 158 1.97 0.73 4.55
N GLY A 159 1.15 -0.32 4.42
CA GLY A 159 -0.01 -0.32 3.53
C GLY A 159 -1.01 0.79 3.86
N PHE A 160 -1.33 0.99 5.14
CA PHE A 160 -2.22 2.10 5.54
C PHE A 160 -1.65 3.48 5.22
N LEU A 161 -0.34 3.69 5.40
CA LEU A 161 0.33 4.94 5.06
C LEU A 161 0.28 5.22 3.55
N LEU A 162 0.52 4.19 2.72
CA LEU A 162 0.40 4.30 1.27
C LEU A 162 -1.04 4.57 0.82
N PHE A 163 -2.02 3.91 1.43
CA PHE A 163 -3.43 4.16 1.14
C PHE A 163 -3.82 5.60 1.47
N GLY A 164 -3.37 6.13 2.62
CA GLY A 164 -3.58 7.53 2.98
C GLY A 164 -3.02 8.49 1.94
N ARG A 165 -1.87 8.17 1.34
CA ARG A 165 -1.28 8.97 0.25
C ARG A 165 -2.09 8.88 -1.03
N LEU A 166 -2.56 7.70 -1.42
CA LEU A 166 -3.45 7.55 -2.58
C LEU A 166 -4.78 8.30 -2.40
N CYS A 167 -5.33 8.30 -1.19
CA CYS A 167 -6.51 9.10 -0.87
C CYS A 167 -6.25 10.61 -1.00
N SER A 168 -5.04 11.07 -0.66
CA SER A 168 -4.66 12.47 -0.89
C SER A 168 -4.66 12.81 -2.37
N VAL A 169 -4.09 11.94 -3.22
CA VAL A 169 -4.09 12.14 -4.68
C VAL A 169 -5.50 12.13 -5.25
N ALA A 170 -6.36 11.22 -4.79
CA ALA A 170 -7.76 11.17 -5.19
C ALA A 170 -8.52 12.46 -4.85
N LYS A 171 -8.28 13.03 -3.67
CA LYS A 171 -8.88 14.31 -3.25
C LYS A 171 -8.41 15.47 -4.12
N THR A 172 -7.14 15.51 -4.49
CA THR A 172 -6.60 16.53 -5.42
C THR A 172 -7.27 16.44 -6.79
N ASP A 173 -7.41 15.24 -7.34
CA ASP A 173 -8.11 15.00 -8.62
C ASP A 173 -9.57 15.47 -8.57
N GLU A 174 -10.27 15.23 -7.46
CA GLU A 174 -11.64 15.69 -7.25
C GLU A 174 -11.73 17.23 -7.14
N GLN A 175 -10.81 17.89 -6.45
CA GLN A 175 -10.79 19.36 -6.34
C GLN A 175 -10.49 20.05 -7.67
N GLU A 176 -9.52 19.56 -8.44
CA GLU A 176 -9.19 20.09 -9.77
C GLU A 176 -10.34 19.90 -10.75
N SER A 177 -11.11 18.82 -10.63
CA SER A 177 -12.29 18.61 -11.46
C SER A 177 -13.37 19.66 -11.20
N ARG A 178 -13.61 20.03 -9.93
CA ARG A 178 -14.67 20.99 -9.52
C ARG A 178 -14.35 22.43 -9.90
N SER A 179 -13.14 22.91 -9.61
CA SER A 179 -12.70 24.27 -9.96
C SER A 179 -12.86 24.54 -11.46
N SER A 180 -12.50 23.56 -12.30
CA SER A 180 -12.60 23.73 -13.75
C SER A 180 -14.01 23.72 -14.32
N SER A 181 -14.99 23.21 -13.57
CA SER A 181 -16.41 23.29 -13.96
C SER A 181 -17.02 24.65 -13.62
N GLU A 182 -16.51 25.33 -12.60
CA GLU A 182 -16.93 26.68 -12.23
C GLU A 182 -16.46 27.71 -13.26
N ASP A 183 -15.21 27.61 -13.73
CA ASP A 183 -14.62 28.51 -14.76
C ASP A 183 -15.28 28.42 -16.16
N ARG A 184 -16.19 27.46 -16.40
CA ARG A 184 -16.88 27.29 -17.69
C ARG A 184 -18.27 27.93 -17.75
N ILE A 185 -18.74 28.48 -16.64
CA ILE A 185 -20.09 29.05 -16.53
C ILE A 185 -20.08 30.58 -16.76
N ASP A 186 -18.89 31.18 -16.83
CA ASP A 186 -18.66 32.58 -17.18
C ASP A 186 -18.30 32.76 -18.67
#